data_AF-A0A847BKN3-F1
#
_entry.id   AF-A0A847BKN3-F1
#
_cell.length_a   1.000
_cell.length_b   1.000
_cell.length_c   1.000
_cell.angle_alpha   90.00
_cell.angle_beta   90.00
_cell.angle_gamma   90.00
#
_symmetry.space_group_name_H-M   'P 1'
#
loop_
_entity.id
_entity.type
_entity.pdbx_description
1 polymer ?
#
loop_
_entity_poly.entity_id
_entity_poly.type
_entity_poly.pdbx_seq_one_letter_code
_entity_poly.pdbx_strand_id
1 'polypeptide(L)'
;MKQAHHPLAEVFGHLVTDQYVSANRCRSCRLCPFNNKVPNCTKDKAKNPLGVCSILHNGAPVITCPIRFREDWLITDDAASFFFPDNVTWSSMTEVRLNDANGKSAGNIDVVLVAYDNDGKVIDFGAIEIQAVYISGNVRDPFEYFMKDPLGRSQMEWLGQPNYPRPDYLSSSRKRLAPQLLFKGGILHSWQKKSAVVLNKAFFDTLPKLTTVPKERADIAWLIYDLELITINGQQKYKLTKSDEIFTEFESSLRAITTPVPGNMVDFIKLLQERLDEHLETPPTNKTIERPF
;
A
#
# COMPACT_ATOMS: atom_id res chain seq x y z
N MET A 1 -4.29 14.72 -18.20
CA MET A 1 -4.38 13.27 -17.84
C MET A 1 -5.82 12.97 -17.45
N LYS A 2 -6.45 11.93 -18.02
CA LYS A 2 -7.88 11.64 -17.82
C LYS A 2 -8.09 10.69 -16.65
N GLN A 3 -8.90 11.09 -15.67
CA GLN A 3 -9.40 10.22 -14.61
C GLN A 3 -10.32 9.15 -15.21
N ALA A 4 -10.32 7.95 -14.62
CA ALA A 4 -11.20 6.88 -15.08
C ALA A 4 -12.66 7.21 -14.77
N HIS A 5 -13.57 6.79 -15.65
CA HIS A 5 -15.01 6.90 -15.42
C HIS A 5 -15.43 6.13 -14.16
N HIS A 6 -14.90 4.92 -14.01
CA HIS A 6 -15.07 4.08 -12.83
C HIS A 6 -13.82 4.12 -11.93
N PRO A 7 -13.93 4.50 -10.65
CA PRO A 7 -12.77 4.63 -9.76
C PRO A 7 -12.29 3.31 -9.17
N LEU A 8 -13.14 2.28 -9.08
CA LEU A 8 -12.76 0.99 -8.50
C LEU A 8 -12.23 0.07 -9.61
N ALA A 9 -11.12 -0.62 -9.34
CA ALA A 9 -10.57 -1.64 -10.22
C ALA A 9 -11.06 -3.03 -9.80
N GLU A 10 -10.88 -3.36 -8.51
CA GLU A 10 -11.32 -4.63 -7.93
C GLU A 10 -12.22 -4.42 -6.72
N VAL A 11 -13.31 -5.18 -6.67
CA VAL A 11 -14.22 -5.29 -5.54
C VAL A 11 -14.30 -6.75 -5.10
N PHE A 12 -13.86 -7.03 -3.87
CA PHE A 12 -13.65 -8.35 -3.28
C PHE A 12 -12.74 -9.26 -4.13
N GLY A 13 -11.72 -8.66 -4.75
CA GLY A 13 -10.73 -9.35 -5.58
C GLY A 13 -11.17 -9.70 -6.99
N HIS A 14 -12.30 -9.17 -7.44
CA HIS A 14 -12.82 -9.35 -8.79
C HIS A 14 -12.98 -8.01 -9.50
N LEU A 15 -12.79 -7.98 -10.81
CA LEU A 15 -13.07 -6.80 -11.64
C LEU A 15 -14.51 -6.33 -11.40
N VAL A 16 -14.76 -5.03 -11.51
CA VAL A 16 -16.13 -4.49 -11.37
C VAL A 16 -17.09 -4.96 -12.46
N THR A 17 -16.54 -5.43 -13.58
CA THR A 17 -17.28 -6.03 -14.71
C THR A 17 -17.44 -7.54 -14.61
N ASP A 18 -16.78 -8.20 -13.66
CA ASP A 18 -16.86 -9.66 -13.49
C ASP A 18 -18.22 -10.06 -12.91
N GLN A 19 -19.06 -10.75 -13.69
CA GLN A 19 -20.40 -11.20 -13.27
C GLN A 19 -20.48 -12.70 -13.01
N TYR A 20 -19.36 -13.41 -12.94
CA TYR A 20 -19.37 -14.85 -12.70
C TYR A 20 -19.85 -15.18 -11.28
N VAL A 21 -20.31 -16.42 -11.09
CA VAL A 21 -20.84 -16.92 -9.81
C VAL A 21 -19.83 -16.74 -8.67
N SER A 22 -18.53 -16.94 -8.93
CA SER A 22 -17.46 -16.72 -7.96
C SER A 22 -17.38 -15.27 -7.50
N ALA A 23 -17.38 -14.31 -8.44
CA ALA A 23 -17.35 -12.88 -8.13
C ALA A 23 -18.59 -12.45 -7.32
N ASN A 24 -19.77 -12.91 -7.73
CA ASN A 24 -21.02 -12.62 -7.04
C ASN A 24 -21.04 -13.21 -5.62
N ARG A 25 -20.52 -14.43 -5.44
CA ARG A 25 -20.35 -15.04 -4.12
C ARG A 25 -19.37 -14.25 -3.25
N CYS A 26 -18.22 -13.84 -3.78
CA CYS A 26 -17.26 -13.03 -3.03
C CYS A 26 -17.87 -11.69 -2.60
N ARG A 27 -18.62 -11.03 -3.49
CA ARG A 27 -19.33 -9.79 -3.16
C ARG A 27 -20.42 -10.00 -2.13
N SER A 28 -21.33 -10.96 -2.31
CA SER A 28 -22.47 -11.18 -1.40
C SER A 28 -22.03 -11.64 -0.01
N CYS A 29 -21.10 -12.59 0.06
CA CYS A 29 -20.57 -13.13 1.32
C CYS A 29 -19.38 -12.32 1.87
N ARG A 30 -19.00 -11.21 1.23
CA ARG A 30 -17.88 -10.34 1.64
C ARG A 30 -16.55 -11.10 1.78
N LEU A 31 -16.29 -12.06 0.89
CA LEU A 31 -15.10 -12.92 0.96
C LEU A 31 -13.86 -12.23 0.41
N CYS A 32 -12.71 -12.55 0.98
CA CYS A 32 -11.41 -12.15 0.47
C CYS A 32 -10.74 -13.37 -0.18
N PRO A 33 -10.46 -13.35 -1.49
CA PRO A 33 -9.82 -14.48 -2.16
C PRO A 33 -8.30 -14.55 -1.95
N PHE A 34 -7.69 -13.61 -1.21
CA PHE A 34 -6.23 -13.45 -1.13
C PHE A 34 -5.65 -13.83 0.24
N ASN A 35 -5.92 -15.06 0.72
CA ASN A 35 -5.30 -15.60 1.95
C ASN A 35 -5.38 -14.66 3.17
N ASN A 36 -6.56 -14.09 3.41
CA ASN A 36 -6.80 -13.27 4.59
C ASN A 36 -6.88 -14.15 5.85
N LYS A 37 -6.68 -13.54 7.03
CA LYS A 37 -6.71 -14.23 8.32
C LYS A 37 -8.03 -14.97 8.60
N VAL A 38 -9.11 -14.44 8.04
CA VAL A 38 -10.43 -15.08 8.00
C VAL A 38 -10.92 -15.07 6.55
N PRO A 39 -11.88 -15.93 6.16
CA PRO A 39 -12.39 -15.96 4.79
C PRO A 39 -12.96 -14.62 4.30
N ASN A 40 -13.43 -13.76 5.20
CA ASN A 40 -14.04 -12.48 4.88
C ASN A 40 -13.04 -11.33 4.78
N CYS A 41 -13.38 -10.29 4.04
CA CYS A 41 -12.64 -9.03 4.04
C CYS A 41 -12.70 -8.37 5.42
N THR A 42 -11.55 -7.88 5.89
CA THR A 42 -11.39 -7.23 7.20
C THR A 42 -11.07 -5.74 7.09
N LYS A 43 -11.02 -5.17 5.88
CA LYS A 43 -10.67 -3.76 5.65
C LYS A 43 -11.78 -2.84 6.19
N ASP A 44 -11.38 -1.77 6.89
CA ASP A 44 -12.24 -0.73 7.46
C ASP A 44 -13.09 -1.20 8.66
N LYS A 45 -14.20 -1.91 8.43
CA LYS A 45 -15.16 -2.28 9.50
C LYS A 45 -15.52 -3.76 9.42
N ALA A 46 -15.49 -4.46 10.56
CA ALA A 46 -15.80 -5.89 10.63
C ALA A 46 -17.20 -6.26 10.08
N LYS A 47 -18.24 -5.46 10.38
CA LYS A 47 -19.62 -5.72 9.91
C LYS A 47 -19.94 -5.15 8.52
N ASN A 48 -19.14 -4.21 8.03
CA ASN A 48 -19.34 -3.58 6.71
C ASN A 48 -17.99 -3.29 6.06
N PRO A 49 -17.25 -4.33 5.65
CA PRO A 49 -15.89 -4.18 5.18
C PRO A 49 -15.85 -3.38 3.88
N LEU A 50 -14.79 -2.59 3.71
CA LEU A 50 -14.52 -1.88 2.47
C LEU A 50 -13.85 -2.86 1.49
N GLY A 51 -14.65 -3.49 0.64
CA GLY A 51 -14.20 -4.54 -0.29
C GLY A 51 -13.32 -4.06 -1.46
N VAL A 52 -12.79 -2.83 -1.43
CA VAL A 52 -12.01 -2.28 -2.54
C VAL A 52 -10.54 -2.69 -2.38
N CYS A 53 -10.12 -3.66 -3.22
CA CYS A 53 -8.76 -4.20 -3.21
C CYS A 53 -7.79 -3.29 -4.00
N SER A 54 -8.27 -2.71 -5.09
CA SER A 54 -7.54 -1.76 -5.94
C SER A 54 -8.47 -0.72 -6.55
N ILE A 55 -7.92 0.46 -6.85
CA ILE A 55 -8.61 1.56 -7.54
C ILE A 55 -7.99 1.77 -8.93
N LEU A 56 -8.72 2.37 -9.86
CA LEU A 56 -8.17 2.80 -11.14
C LEU A 56 -7.60 4.21 -11.02
N HIS A 57 -6.34 4.38 -11.43
CA HIS A 57 -5.70 5.67 -11.56
C HIS A 57 -4.96 5.74 -12.89
N ASN A 58 -5.30 6.71 -13.73
CA ASN A 58 -4.74 6.88 -15.08
C ASN A 58 -4.81 5.60 -15.95
N GLY A 59 -5.89 4.82 -15.81
CA GLY A 59 -6.10 3.59 -16.55
C GLY A 59 -5.37 2.36 -15.99
N ALA A 60 -4.56 2.53 -14.94
CA ALA A 60 -3.86 1.43 -14.29
C ALA A 60 -4.47 1.12 -12.90
N PRO A 61 -4.54 -0.16 -12.50
CA PRO A 61 -4.94 -0.55 -11.15
C PRO A 61 -3.86 -0.21 -10.12
N VAL A 62 -4.25 0.41 -9.02
CA VAL A 62 -3.38 0.70 -7.86
C VAL A 62 -3.88 -0.08 -6.66
N ILE A 63 -3.01 -0.90 -6.07
CA ILE A 63 -3.35 -1.75 -4.92
C ILE A 63 -3.50 -0.90 -3.66
N THR A 64 -4.67 -0.99 -3.02
CA THR A 64 -5.01 -0.22 -1.80
C THR A 64 -5.30 -1.11 -0.60
N CYS A 65 -5.07 -2.41 -0.73
CA CYS A 65 -5.23 -3.40 0.32
C CYS A 65 -3.97 -4.26 0.40
N PRO A 66 -3.27 -4.33 1.56
CA PRO A 66 -2.04 -5.12 1.69
C PRO A 66 -2.29 -6.63 1.48
N ILE A 67 -3.48 -7.12 1.85
CA ILE A 67 -3.87 -8.53 1.67
C ILE A 67 -3.91 -8.91 0.18
N ARG A 68 -4.14 -7.96 -0.74
CA ARG A 68 -4.10 -8.23 -2.19
C ARG A 68 -2.74 -8.75 -2.66
N PHE A 69 -1.63 -8.38 -2.00
CA PHE A 69 -0.29 -8.87 -2.32
C PHE A 69 -0.06 -10.34 -1.91
N ARG A 70 -0.96 -10.95 -1.13
CA ARG A 70 -0.85 -12.35 -0.71
C ARG A 70 -1.41 -13.34 -1.73
N GLU A 71 -1.70 -12.87 -2.95
CA GLU A 71 -2.15 -13.75 -4.04
C GLU A 71 -1.12 -14.85 -4.28
N ASP A 72 -1.59 -16.09 -4.19
CA ASP A 72 -0.80 -17.33 -4.34
C ASP A 72 0.49 -17.38 -3.52
N TRP A 73 0.62 -16.52 -2.51
CA TRP A 73 1.84 -16.35 -1.71
C TRP A 73 3.11 -16.05 -2.54
N LEU A 74 2.96 -15.49 -3.74
CA LEU A 74 4.10 -15.17 -4.62
C LEU A 74 5.19 -14.35 -3.93
N ILE A 75 4.77 -13.38 -3.10
CA ILE A 75 5.68 -12.52 -2.35
C ILE A 75 6.57 -13.28 -1.35
N THR A 76 6.10 -14.43 -0.83
CA THR A 76 6.90 -15.22 0.11
C THR A 76 7.93 -16.04 -0.61
N ASP A 77 7.63 -16.56 -1.80
CA ASP A 77 8.59 -17.30 -2.62
C ASP A 77 9.73 -16.38 -3.08
N ASP A 78 9.37 -15.20 -3.59
CA ASP A 78 10.34 -14.18 -4.01
C ASP A 78 11.22 -13.73 -2.83
N ALA A 79 10.62 -13.45 -1.67
CA ALA A 79 11.37 -13.06 -0.47
C ALA A 79 12.24 -14.19 0.09
N ALA A 80 11.77 -15.44 0.09
CA ALA A 80 12.55 -16.60 0.54
C ALA A 80 13.85 -16.75 -0.26
N SER A 81 13.78 -16.55 -1.57
CA SER A 81 14.96 -16.58 -2.47
C SER A 81 16.02 -15.52 -2.11
N PHE A 82 15.63 -14.45 -1.42
CA PHE A 82 16.54 -13.41 -0.95
C PHE A 82 17.06 -13.69 0.46
N PHE A 83 16.22 -14.22 1.34
CA PHE A 83 16.55 -14.48 2.73
C PHE A 83 17.45 -15.69 2.91
N PHE A 84 17.17 -16.77 2.21
CA PHE A 84 17.78 -18.07 2.48
C PHE A 84 18.54 -18.63 1.28
N PRO A 85 19.52 -19.51 1.52
CA PRO A 85 20.07 -20.37 0.48
C PRO A 85 19.02 -21.31 -0.13
N ASP A 86 19.33 -21.84 -1.30
CA ASP A 86 18.50 -22.85 -1.95
C ASP A 86 18.33 -24.11 -1.07
N ASN A 87 17.18 -24.79 -1.21
CA ASN A 87 16.82 -26.03 -0.50
C ASN A 87 16.63 -25.92 1.03
N VAL A 88 16.53 -24.70 1.58
CA VAL A 88 16.13 -24.51 2.98
C VAL A 88 14.64 -24.77 3.14
N THR A 89 14.27 -25.55 4.16
CA THR A 89 12.88 -25.69 4.58
C THR A 89 12.45 -24.44 5.36
N TRP A 90 11.38 -23.79 4.91
CA TRP A 90 10.85 -22.60 5.56
C TRP A 90 9.32 -22.61 5.61
N SER A 91 8.76 -21.81 6.53
CA SER A 91 7.33 -21.56 6.65
C SER A 91 7.06 -20.07 6.87
N SER A 92 5.84 -19.61 6.60
CA SER A 92 5.44 -18.21 6.76
C SER A 92 4.50 -18.02 7.95
N MET A 93 4.73 -16.95 8.72
CA MET A 93 3.85 -16.52 9.80
C MET A 93 3.38 -15.08 9.53
N THR A 94 2.08 -14.80 9.68
CA THR A 94 1.54 -13.44 9.47
C THR A 94 1.31 -12.71 10.79
N GLU A 95 1.48 -11.39 10.80
CA GLU A 95 1.21 -10.51 11.97
C GLU A 95 2.03 -10.87 13.22
N VAL A 96 3.34 -11.07 13.07
CA VAL A 96 4.24 -11.42 14.18
C VAL A 96 4.63 -10.17 14.97
N ARG A 97 4.37 -10.15 16.29
CA ARG A 97 4.71 -9.02 17.15
C ARG A 97 6.23 -8.86 17.29
N LEU A 98 6.71 -7.64 17.04
CA LEU A 98 8.09 -7.23 17.25
C LEU A 98 8.17 -6.35 18.51
N ASN A 99 9.09 -6.66 19.41
CA ASN A 99 9.32 -5.86 20.62
C ASN A 99 10.69 -5.18 20.57
N ASP A 100 10.79 -4.02 21.21
CA ASP A 100 12.06 -3.33 21.46
C ASP A 100 12.85 -3.98 22.62
N ALA A 101 14.04 -3.43 22.90
CA ALA A 101 14.90 -3.91 23.97
C ALA A 101 14.28 -3.84 25.38
N ASN A 102 13.23 -3.04 25.58
CA ASN A 102 12.49 -2.92 26.85
C ASN A 102 11.23 -3.79 26.88
N GLY A 103 11.00 -4.65 25.87
CA GLY A 103 9.81 -5.48 25.74
C GLY A 103 8.56 -4.71 25.29
N LYS A 104 8.67 -3.43 24.90
CA LYS A 104 7.54 -2.66 24.37
C LYS A 104 7.32 -3.00 22.90
N SER A 105 6.06 -2.96 22.45
CA SER A 105 5.73 -3.28 21.06
C SER A 105 6.27 -2.21 20.10
N ALA A 106 7.07 -2.63 19.13
CA ALA A 106 7.46 -1.84 17.96
C ALA A 106 6.49 -2.00 16.78
N GLY A 107 5.40 -2.76 16.98
CA GLY A 107 4.42 -3.12 15.96
C GLY A 107 4.48 -4.60 15.59
N ASN A 108 3.69 -4.99 14.58
CA ASN A 108 3.69 -6.35 14.06
C ASN A 108 4.30 -6.37 12.66
N ILE A 109 5.22 -7.31 12.40
CA ILE A 109 5.71 -7.59 11.04
C ILE A 109 4.59 -8.26 10.25
N ASP A 110 4.39 -7.84 9.00
CA ASP A 110 3.27 -8.31 8.19
C ASP A 110 3.39 -9.81 7.89
N VAL A 111 4.56 -10.24 7.42
CA VAL A 111 4.90 -11.65 7.21
C VAL A 111 6.34 -11.91 7.66
N VAL A 112 6.58 -12.99 8.39
CA VAL A 112 7.91 -13.48 8.74
C VAL A 112 8.09 -14.85 8.11
N LEU A 113 9.16 -15.03 7.36
CA LEU A 113 9.59 -16.34 6.88
C LEU A 113 10.58 -16.92 7.85
N VAL A 114 10.33 -18.15 8.29
CA VAL A 114 11.12 -18.83 9.32
C VAL A 114 11.73 -20.08 8.70
N ALA A 115 13.06 -20.13 8.66
CA ALA A 115 13.80 -21.32 8.29
C ALA A 115 13.96 -22.23 9.52
N TYR A 116 13.82 -23.53 9.33
CA TYR A 116 13.93 -24.51 10.42
C TYR A 116 14.61 -25.81 9.99
N ASP A 117 15.19 -26.51 10.96
CA ASP A 117 15.83 -27.82 10.75
C ASP A 117 14.80 -28.98 10.77
N ASN A 118 15.28 -30.22 10.61
CA ASN A 118 14.42 -31.40 10.56
C ASN A 118 13.65 -31.66 11.88
N ASP A 119 14.10 -31.09 12.99
CA ASP A 119 13.45 -31.19 14.29
C ASP A 119 12.45 -30.04 14.54
N GLY A 120 12.29 -29.13 13.56
CA GLY A 120 11.41 -27.97 13.66
C GLY A 120 12.00 -26.81 14.47
N LYS A 121 13.31 -26.82 14.75
CA LYS A 121 13.96 -25.72 15.45
C LYS A 121 14.27 -24.59 14.48
N VAL A 122 13.89 -23.37 14.86
CA VAL A 122 14.19 -22.16 14.08
C VAL A 122 15.70 -21.94 14.00
N ILE A 123 16.20 -21.83 12.77
CA ILE A 123 17.62 -21.57 12.49
C ILE A 123 17.86 -20.14 11.97
N ASP A 124 16.90 -19.59 11.24
CA ASP A 124 16.98 -18.22 10.72
C ASP A 124 15.58 -17.66 10.39
N PHE A 125 15.50 -16.36 10.12
CA PHE A 125 14.28 -15.74 9.63
C PHE A 125 14.55 -14.50 8.78
N GLY A 126 13.59 -14.16 7.93
CA GLY A 126 13.52 -12.89 7.23
C GLY A 126 12.14 -12.26 7.37
N ALA A 127 12.10 -10.94 7.29
CA ALA A 127 10.88 -10.16 7.53
C ALA A 127 10.39 -9.49 6.24
N ILE A 128 9.09 -9.57 5.98
CA ILE A 128 8.42 -8.92 4.85
C ILE A 128 7.47 -7.85 5.39
N GLU A 129 7.65 -6.63 4.93
CA GLU A 129 6.74 -5.51 5.14
C GLU A 129 5.99 -5.22 3.84
N ILE A 130 4.66 -5.20 3.90
CA ILE A 130 3.81 -4.98 2.74
C ILE A 130 3.20 -3.59 2.84
N GLN A 131 3.43 -2.76 1.82
CA GLN A 131 2.90 -1.42 1.82
C GLN A 131 2.02 -1.14 0.60
N ALA A 132 0.70 -1.16 0.86
CA ALA A 132 -0.32 -0.75 -0.09
C ALA A 132 -0.53 0.77 -0.08
N VAL A 133 -1.21 1.26 -1.12
CA VAL A 133 -1.38 2.70 -1.35
C VAL A 133 -2.55 3.27 -0.55
N TYR A 134 -2.29 4.37 0.14
CA TYR A 134 -3.29 5.22 0.78
C TYR A 134 -4.16 5.90 -0.27
N ILE A 135 -5.41 6.17 0.08
CA ILE A 135 -6.34 6.86 -0.81
C ILE A 135 -6.68 8.22 -0.17
N SER A 136 -6.67 9.27 -0.99
CA SER A 136 -7.30 10.56 -0.69
C SER A 136 -8.68 10.61 -1.34
N GLY A 137 -9.59 11.44 -0.81
CA GLY A 137 -10.99 11.46 -1.22
C GLY A 137 -11.81 10.35 -0.56
N ASN A 138 -12.95 9.99 -1.17
CA ASN A 138 -13.90 9.02 -0.65
C ASN A 138 -14.04 7.84 -1.60
N VAL A 139 -13.54 6.68 -1.17
CA VAL A 139 -13.68 5.39 -1.87
C VAL A 139 -14.91 4.60 -1.41
N ARG A 140 -15.48 4.93 -0.24
CA ARG A 140 -16.62 4.21 0.32
C ARG A 140 -17.90 4.52 -0.45
N ASP A 141 -18.15 5.76 -0.83
CA ASP A 141 -19.34 6.16 -1.58
C ASP A 141 -19.45 5.44 -2.93
N PRO A 142 -18.43 5.43 -3.80
CA PRO A 142 -18.50 4.65 -5.05
C PRO A 142 -18.62 3.14 -4.78
N PHE A 143 -17.98 2.63 -3.73
CA PHE A 143 -18.10 1.22 -3.35
C PHE A 143 -19.53 0.85 -2.93
N GLU A 144 -20.15 1.62 -2.03
CA GLU A 144 -21.51 1.37 -1.58
C GLU A 144 -22.52 1.59 -2.70
N TYR A 145 -22.27 2.57 -3.57
CA TYR A 145 -23.07 2.74 -4.78
C TYR A 145 -22.96 1.50 -5.68
N PHE A 146 -21.75 1.03 -6.02
CA PHE A 146 -21.57 -0.19 -6.81
C PHE A 146 -22.26 -1.41 -6.17
N MET A 147 -22.10 -1.60 -4.86
CA MET A 147 -22.61 -2.77 -4.14
C MET A 147 -24.15 -2.86 -4.04
N LYS A 148 -24.88 -1.77 -4.32
CA LYS A 148 -26.36 -1.79 -4.39
C LYS A 148 -26.89 -2.53 -5.63
N ASP A 149 -26.14 -2.50 -6.73
CA ASP A 149 -26.49 -3.20 -7.97
C ASP A 149 -25.21 -3.43 -8.81
N PRO A 150 -24.39 -4.44 -8.46
CA PRO A 150 -23.11 -4.69 -9.15
C PRO A 150 -23.25 -4.99 -10.64
N LEU A 151 -24.39 -5.53 -11.07
CA LEU A 151 -24.66 -5.83 -12.47
C LEU A 151 -24.93 -4.54 -13.24
N GLY A 152 -25.93 -3.76 -12.81
CA GLY A 152 -26.32 -2.52 -13.47
C GLY A 152 -25.30 -1.37 -13.32
N ARG A 153 -24.40 -1.46 -12.34
CA ARG A 153 -23.42 -0.39 -12.03
C ARG A 153 -21.98 -0.77 -12.39
N SER A 154 -21.77 -1.85 -13.12
CA SER A 154 -20.44 -2.28 -13.59
C SER A 154 -19.73 -1.26 -14.48
N GLN A 155 -20.49 -0.39 -15.15
CA GLN A 155 -20.01 0.73 -15.98
C GLN A 155 -20.45 2.09 -15.41
N MET A 156 -20.57 2.20 -14.08
CA MET A 156 -21.00 3.46 -13.46
C MET A 156 -20.05 4.61 -13.77
N GLU A 157 -20.63 5.80 -13.93
CA GLU A 157 -19.93 7.07 -14.11
C GLU A 157 -19.73 7.76 -12.76
N TRP A 158 -18.48 7.88 -12.31
CA TRP A 158 -18.12 8.59 -11.07
C TRP A 158 -17.23 9.81 -11.32
N LEU A 159 -16.87 10.07 -12.58
CA LEU A 159 -16.03 11.21 -12.95
C LEU A 159 -16.71 12.54 -12.55
N GLY A 160 -15.94 13.45 -11.95
CA GLY A 160 -16.45 14.75 -11.53
C GLY A 160 -17.24 14.75 -10.21
N GLN A 161 -17.50 13.58 -9.61
CA GLN A 161 -18.10 13.51 -8.29
C GLN A 161 -17.16 14.14 -7.23
N PRO A 162 -17.70 14.85 -6.23
CA PRO A 162 -16.90 15.39 -5.13
C PRO A 162 -16.07 14.29 -4.47
N ASN A 163 -14.86 14.65 -4.01
CA ASN A 163 -13.96 13.73 -3.32
C ASN A 163 -13.63 12.44 -4.11
N TYR A 164 -13.51 12.52 -5.44
CA TYR A 164 -13.08 11.38 -6.27
C TYR A 164 -11.83 10.69 -5.67
N PRO A 165 -11.84 9.35 -5.46
CA PRO A 165 -10.75 8.67 -4.79
C PRO A 165 -9.49 8.64 -5.66
N ARG A 166 -8.34 9.01 -5.07
CA ARG A 166 -7.04 9.05 -5.76
C ARG A 166 -5.95 8.44 -4.89
N PRO A 167 -4.93 7.80 -5.48
CA PRO A 167 -3.78 7.35 -4.71
C PRO A 167 -3.08 8.53 -4.05
N ASP A 168 -2.82 8.42 -2.75
CA ASP A 168 -2.04 9.35 -1.95
C ASP A 168 -0.66 8.73 -1.69
N TYR A 169 0.19 8.76 -2.70
CA TYR A 169 1.54 8.22 -2.64
C TYR A 169 2.39 8.93 -1.58
N LEU A 170 2.17 10.24 -1.37
CA LEU A 170 2.91 11.02 -0.39
C LEU A 170 2.62 10.59 1.05
N SER A 171 1.35 10.38 1.40
CA SER A 171 0.99 9.81 2.71
C SER A 171 1.43 8.34 2.79
N SER A 172 1.37 7.59 1.70
CA SER A 172 1.84 6.19 1.65
C SER A 172 3.33 6.07 1.98
N SER A 173 4.16 7.01 1.52
CA SER A 173 5.58 7.03 1.88
C SER A 173 5.81 7.60 3.28
N ARG A 174 5.36 8.83 3.55
CA ARG A 174 5.74 9.58 4.76
C ARG A 174 5.06 9.11 6.04
N LYS A 175 3.78 8.72 5.97
CA LYS A 175 2.99 8.35 7.18
C LYS A 175 3.00 6.86 7.47
N ARG A 176 3.56 6.05 6.57
CA ARG A 176 3.48 4.60 6.64
C ARG A 176 4.82 3.94 6.33
N LEU A 177 5.28 3.95 5.07
CA LEU A 177 6.54 3.26 4.71
C LEU A 177 7.73 3.71 5.56
N ALA A 178 7.98 5.03 5.64
CA ALA A 178 9.13 5.56 6.37
C ALA A 178 9.09 5.23 7.88
N PRO A 179 7.96 5.40 8.60
CA PRO A 179 7.84 4.91 9.98
C PRO A 179 8.10 3.40 10.13
N GLN A 180 7.57 2.56 9.24
CA GLN A 180 7.78 1.10 9.34
C GLN A 180 9.28 0.75 9.21
N LEU A 181 9.96 1.34 8.23
CA LEU A 181 11.40 1.15 8.05
C LEU A 181 12.20 1.67 9.24
N LEU A 182 11.84 2.84 9.78
CA LEU A 182 12.54 3.43 10.91
C LEU A 182 12.42 2.56 12.18
N PHE A 183 11.20 2.16 12.55
CA PHE A 183 10.96 1.47 13.82
C PHE A 183 11.24 -0.02 13.75
N LYS A 184 10.69 -0.73 12.76
CA LYS A 184 10.88 -2.18 12.63
C LYS A 184 12.17 -2.51 11.90
N GLY A 185 12.43 -1.80 10.79
CA GLY A 185 13.64 -2.00 10.01
C GLY A 185 14.92 -1.70 10.80
N GLY A 186 14.91 -0.70 11.69
CA GLY A 186 16.04 -0.43 12.58
C GLY A 186 16.36 -1.60 13.53
N ILE A 187 15.33 -2.27 14.07
CA ILE A 187 15.52 -3.46 14.91
C ILE A 187 16.07 -4.63 14.09
N LEU A 188 15.46 -4.91 12.93
CA LEU A 188 15.88 -5.99 12.04
C LEU A 188 17.32 -5.80 11.55
N HIS A 189 17.69 -4.57 11.18
CA HIS A 189 19.04 -4.22 10.77
C HIS A 189 20.05 -4.40 11.92
N SER A 190 19.68 -4.00 13.14
CA SER A 190 20.53 -4.22 14.34
C SER A 190 20.76 -5.70 14.63
N TRP A 191 19.81 -6.56 14.28
CA TRP A 191 19.94 -8.02 14.36
C TRP A 191 20.61 -8.66 13.13
N GLN A 192 21.05 -7.84 12.17
CA GLN A 192 21.65 -8.29 10.91
C GLN A 192 20.73 -9.23 10.13
N LYS A 193 19.43 -8.96 10.17
CA LYS A 193 18.41 -9.75 9.46
C LYS A 193 18.00 -9.05 8.18
N LYS A 194 17.96 -9.84 7.10
CA LYS A 194 17.45 -9.41 5.81
C LYS A 194 15.94 -9.13 5.91
N SER A 195 15.51 -8.13 5.15
CA SER A 195 14.10 -7.76 5.05
C SER A 195 13.69 -7.57 3.59
N ALA A 196 12.40 -7.71 3.32
CA ALA A 196 11.81 -7.42 2.02
C ALA A 196 10.69 -6.41 2.18
N VAL A 197 10.59 -5.48 1.24
CA VAL A 197 9.51 -4.49 1.17
C VAL A 197 8.72 -4.73 -0.11
N VAL A 198 7.43 -5.03 0.03
CA VAL A 198 6.53 -5.33 -1.08
C VAL A 198 5.71 -4.09 -1.41
N LEU A 199 5.78 -3.64 -2.68
CA LEU A 199 5.13 -2.41 -3.13
C LEU A 199 4.42 -2.60 -4.47
N ASN A 200 3.42 -1.75 -4.73
CA ASN A 200 2.90 -1.56 -6.08
C ASN A 200 3.87 -0.68 -6.89
N LYS A 201 4.09 -1.02 -8.16
CA LYS A 201 4.99 -0.31 -9.07
C LYS A 201 4.73 1.19 -9.11
N ALA A 202 3.47 1.60 -9.30
CA ALA A 202 3.12 3.01 -9.38
C ALA A 202 3.43 3.78 -8.09
N PHE A 203 3.48 3.11 -6.93
CA PHE A 203 3.94 3.73 -5.69
C PHE A 203 5.47 3.77 -5.59
N PHE A 204 6.14 2.67 -5.93
CA PHE A 204 7.60 2.63 -5.96
C PHE A 204 8.20 3.72 -6.86
N ASP A 205 7.62 3.94 -8.03
CA ASP A 205 8.06 4.96 -8.99
C ASP A 205 7.96 6.41 -8.44
N THR A 206 7.25 6.63 -7.32
CA THR A 206 7.20 7.94 -6.64
C THR A 206 8.25 8.12 -5.55
N LEU A 207 8.95 7.05 -5.16
CA LEU A 207 10.00 7.12 -4.17
C LEU A 207 11.23 7.84 -4.73
N PRO A 208 12.05 8.47 -3.87
CA PRO A 208 13.34 8.98 -4.31
C PRO A 208 14.20 7.83 -4.84
N LYS A 209 15.12 8.15 -5.75
CA LYS A 209 16.04 7.16 -6.32
C LYS A 209 16.83 6.48 -5.20
N LEU A 210 16.69 5.16 -5.09
CA LEU A 210 17.41 4.35 -4.11
C LEU A 210 18.75 3.89 -4.69
N THR A 211 19.79 3.90 -3.86
CA THR A 211 21.11 3.39 -4.23
C THR A 211 21.09 1.86 -4.19
N THR A 212 21.30 1.23 -5.35
CA THR A 212 21.26 -0.22 -5.48
C THR A 212 22.63 -0.86 -5.22
N VAL A 213 22.63 -2.05 -4.62
CA VAL A 213 23.83 -2.88 -4.38
C VAL A 213 23.58 -4.32 -4.87
N PRO A 214 24.62 -5.16 -5.01
CA PRO A 214 24.43 -6.58 -5.30
C PRO A 214 23.62 -7.29 -4.20
N LYS A 215 22.87 -8.34 -4.58
CA LYS A 215 21.97 -9.12 -3.71
C LYS A 215 22.66 -9.63 -2.44
N GLU A 216 23.94 -10.01 -2.54
CA GLU A 216 24.73 -10.59 -1.46
C GLU A 216 25.07 -9.57 -0.37
N ARG A 217 25.09 -8.28 -0.72
CA ARG A 217 25.43 -7.16 0.16
C ARG A 217 24.20 -6.41 0.68
N ALA A 218 23.01 -6.80 0.26
CA ALA A 218 21.80 -6.05 0.54
C ALA A 218 21.16 -6.44 1.87
N ASP A 219 20.64 -5.44 2.57
CA ASP A 219 19.82 -5.61 3.76
C ASP A 219 18.33 -5.69 3.41
N ILE A 220 17.93 -5.01 2.33
CA ILE A 220 16.54 -4.91 1.88
C ILE A 220 16.43 -5.35 0.41
N ALA A 221 15.49 -6.25 0.15
CA ALA A 221 14.95 -6.46 -1.20
C ALA A 221 13.64 -5.70 -1.38
N TRP A 222 13.55 -4.84 -2.38
CA TRP A 222 12.31 -4.18 -2.77
C TRP A 222 11.65 -5.02 -3.86
N LEU A 223 10.56 -5.68 -3.51
CA LEU A 223 9.80 -6.54 -4.42
C LEU A 223 8.66 -5.71 -5.01
N ILE A 224 8.75 -5.41 -6.29
CA ILE A 224 7.90 -4.41 -6.94
C ILE A 224 6.90 -5.15 -7.83
N TYR A 225 5.61 -5.06 -7.49
CA TYR A 225 4.54 -5.76 -8.19
C TYR A 225 3.59 -4.81 -8.91
N ASP A 226 2.96 -5.33 -9.95
CA ASP A 226 1.83 -4.70 -10.60
C ASP A 226 0.65 -5.67 -10.73
N LEU A 227 -0.49 -5.18 -11.22
CA LEU A 227 -1.65 -5.99 -11.55
C LEU A 227 -1.84 -6.00 -13.07
N GLU A 228 -1.58 -7.16 -13.67
CA GLU A 228 -1.76 -7.36 -15.11
C GLU A 228 -3.13 -7.99 -15.40
N LEU A 229 -3.81 -7.47 -16.42
CA LEU A 229 -5.10 -8.01 -16.84
C LEU A 229 -4.86 -9.28 -17.69
N ILE A 230 -5.23 -10.43 -17.16
CA ILE A 230 -5.14 -11.71 -17.85
C ILE A 230 -6.52 -12.30 -18.12
N THR A 231 -6.62 -13.19 -19.10
CA THR A 231 -7.85 -13.94 -19.39
C THR A 231 -7.63 -15.41 -19.09
N ILE A 232 -8.40 -15.97 -18.15
CA ILE A 232 -8.40 -17.41 -17.84
C ILE A 232 -9.79 -17.96 -18.14
N ASN A 233 -9.87 -18.97 -19.01
CA ASN A 233 -11.14 -19.60 -19.40
C ASN A 233 -12.20 -18.57 -19.88
N GLY A 234 -11.77 -17.52 -20.59
CA GLY A 234 -12.65 -16.44 -21.07
C GLY A 234 -13.06 -15.41 -20.01
N GLN A 235 -12.61 -15.55 -18.76
CA GLN A 235 -12.83 -14.59 -17.69
C GLN A 235 -11.60 -13.70 -17.52
N GLN A 236 -11.79 -12.38 -17.63
CA GLN A 236 -10.75 -11.41 -17.31
C GLN A 236 -10.58 -11.29 -15.79
N LYS A 237 -9.33 -11.21 -15.35
CA LYS A 237 -8.97 -10.94 -13.95
C LYS A 237 -7.63 -10.25 -13.85
N TYR A 238 -7.41 -9.49 -12.79
CA TYR A 238 -6.08 -9.00 -12.48
C TYR A 238 -5.25 -10.10 -11.82
N LYS A 239 -4.04 -10.30 -12.31
CA LYS A 239 -3.01 -11.18 -11.74
C LYS A 239 -1.92 -10.31 -11.13
N LEU A 240 -1.53 -10.62 -9.89
CA LEU A 240 -0.34 -10.03 -9.29
C LEU A 240 0.90 -10.55 -10.03
N THR A 241 1.68 -9.64 -10.61
CA THR A 241 2.90 -9.97 -11.36
C THR A 241 4.08 -9.19 -10.78
N LYS A 242 5.21 -9.85 -10.53
CA LYS A 242 6.45 -9.17 -10.13
C LYS A 242 6.98 -8.41 -11.34
N SER A 243 7.00 -7.09 -11.25
CA SER A 243 7.45 -6.20 -12.31
C SER A 243 8.95 -5.95 -12.27
N ASP A 244 9.52 -5.88 -11.05
CA ASP A 244 10.94 -5.60 -10.85
C ASP A 244 11.35 -6.02 -9.43
N GLU A 245 12.67 -6.13 -9.21
CA GLU A 245 13.26 -6.31 -7.90
C GLU A 245 14.56 -5.51 -7.79
N ILE A 246 14.74 -4.78 -6.68
CA ILE A 246 15.98 -4.05 -6.43
C ILE A 246 16.51 -4.33 -5.03
N PHE A 247 17.81 -4.23 -4.87
CA PHE A 247 18.52 -4.57 -3.63
C PHE A 247 19.26 -3.36 -3.10
N THR A 248 19.16 -3.09 -1.80
CA THR A 248 19.70 -1.87 -1.19
C THR A 248 20.25 -2.12 0.21
N GLU A 249 21.18 -1.27 0.64
CA GLU A 249 21.54 -1.14 2.06
C GLU A 249 20.45 -0.41 2.85
N PHE A 250 20.26 -0.77 4.12
CA PHE A 250 19.20 -0.24 4.97
C PHE A 250 19.36 1.27 5.20
N GLU A 251 20.53 1.70 5.67
CA GLU A 251 20.82 3.09 6.03
C GLU A 251 20.70 4.05 4.82
N SER A 252 21.22 3.63 3.66
CA SER A 252 21.11 4.42 2.43
C SER A 252 19.65 4.62 2.01
N SER A 253 18.84 3.56 2.11
CA SER A 253 17.42 3.61 1.72
C SER A 253 16.59 4.45 2.68
N LEU A 254 16.80 4.24 3.98
CA LEU A 254 16.11 5.01 5.01
C LEU A 254 16.41 6.50 4.86
N ARG A 255 17.69 6.86 4.68
CA ARG A 255 18.11 8.25 4.46
C ARG A 255 17.45 8.85 3.22
N ALA A 256 17.48 8.14 2.09
CA ALA A 256 16.86 8.61 0.85
C ALA A 256 15.37 8.91 1.04
N ILE A 257 14.62 8.02 1.71
CA ILE A 257 13.16 8.14 1.89
C ILE A 257 12.79 9.21 2.93
N THR A 258 13.59 9.37 3.97
CA THR A 258 13.29 10.28 5.09
C THR A 258 13.84 11.70 4.91
N THR A 259 14.81 11.90 4.03
CA THR A 259 15.44 13.21 3.81
C THR A 259 14.74 13.95 2.68
N PRO A 260 13.96 15.01 2.94
CA PRO A 260 13.36 15.80 1.88
C PRO A 260 14.44 16.60 1.13
N VAL A 261 14.31 16.69 -0.18
CA VAL A 261 15.11 17.61 -0.99
C VAL A 261 14.46 19.00 -0.90
N PRO A 262 15.18 20.04 -0.47
CA PRO A 262 14.60 21.38 -0.38
C PRO A 262 14.24 21.89 -1.77
N GLY A 263 13.07 22.51 -1.88
CA GLY A 263 12.68 23.29 -3.06
C GLY A 263 13.44 24.61 -3.12
N ASN A 264 13.23 25.37 -4.19
CA ASN A 264 13.82 26.69 -4.32
C ASN A 264 13.17 27.66 -3.30
N MET A 265 14.01 28.26 -2.44
CA MET A 265 13.57 29.23 -1.44
C MET A 265 12.92 30.46 -2.08
N VAL A 266 13.38 30.90 -3.25
CA VAL A 266 12.87 32.09 -3.93
C VAL A 266 11.41 31.91 -4.34
N ASP A 267 11.05 30.73 -4.86
CA ASP A 267 9.67 30.40 -5.22
C ASP A 267 8.76 30.41 -3.99
N PHE A 268 9.27 29.92 -2.85
CA PHE A 268 8.54 29.95 -1.60
C PHE A 268 8.35 31.38 -1.07
N ILE A 269 9.38 32.24 -1.15
CA ILE A 269 9.28 33.65 -0.78
C ILE A 269 8.23 34.36 -1.66
N LYS A 270 8.21 34.07 -2.96
CA LYS A 270 7.21 34.64 -3.88
C LYS A 270 5.78 34.24 -3.49
N LEU A 271 5.56 32.96 -3.20
CA LEU A 271 4.28 32.46 -2.70
C LEU A 271 3.85 33.15 -1.39
N LEU A 272 4.81 33.39 -0.49
CA LEU A 272 4.54 34.11 0.76
C LEU A 272 4.13 35.56 0.50
N GLN A 273 4.81 36.25 -0.43
CA GLN A 273 4.49 37.62 -0.79
C GLN A 273 3.08 37.71 -1.39
N GLU A 274 2.74 36.81 -2.33
CA GLU A 274 1.39 36.76 -2.93
C GLU A 274 0.29 36.59 -1.86
N ARG A 275 0.50 35.68 -0.89
CA ARG A 275 -0.45 35.49 0.21
C ARG A 275 -0.51 36.65 1.19
N LEU A 276 0.63 37.31 1.44
CA LEU A 276 0.70 38.48 2.30
C LEU A 276 -0.05 39.65 1.66
N ASP A 277 0.14 39.88 0.36
CA ASP A 277 -0.55 40.92 -0.39
C ASP A 277 -2.07 40.70 -0.38
N GLU A 278 -2.55 39.47 -0.61
CA GLU A 278 -3.97 39.11 -0.46
C GLU A 278 -4.52 39.43 0.94
N HIS A 279 -3.73 39.16 1.98
CA HIS A 279 -4.14 39.43 3.35
C HIS A 279 -4.19 40.92 3.70
N LEU A 280 -3.26 41.71 3.14
CA LEU A 280 -3.17 43.15 3.36
C LEU A 280 -4.19 43.96 2.54
N GLU A 281 -4.57 43.47 1.35
CA GLU A 281 -5.62 44.07 0.51
C GLU A 281 -7.05 43.73 1.01
N THR A 282 -7.20 42.76 1.91
CA THR A 282 -8.49 42.46 2.55
C THR A 282 -8.69 43.39 3.76
N PRO A 283 -9.65 44.34 3.76
CA PRO A 283 -9.81 45.28 4.87
C PRO A 283 -10.15 44.54 6.16
N PRO A 284 -9.62 44.98 7.33
CA PRO A 284 -9.91 44.33 8.59
C PRO A 284 -11.41 44.38 8.88
N THR A 285 -11.98 43.26 9.32
CA THR A 285 -13.36 43.19 9.80
C THR A 285 -13.44 43.93 11.13
N ASN A 286 -13.54 45.26 11.08
CA ASN A 286 -13.86 46.06 12.25
C ASN A 286 -15.29 45.76 12.66
N LYS A 287 -15.48 44.80 13.58
CA LYS A 287 -16.72 44.73 14.35
C LYS A 287 -16.74 45.94 15.26
N THR A 288 -17.49 46.95 14.87
CA THR A 288 -17.81 48.10 15.71
C THR A 288 -18.39 47.58 17.02
N ILE A 289 -17.71 47.83 18.15
CA ILE A 289 -18.29 47.60 19.47
C ILE A 289 -19.39 48.65 19.60
N GLU A 290 -20.65 48.25 19.42
CA GLU A 290 -21.80 49.11 19.74
C GLU A 290 -21.66 49.54 21.20
N ARG A 291 -21.59 50.86 21.44
CA ARG A 291 -21.59 51.40 22.80
C ARG A 291 -22.96 51.13 23.43
N PRO A 292 -23.02 50.67 24.68
CA PRO A 292 -24.29 50.50 25.37
C PRO A 292 -24.80 51.88 25.78
N PHE A 293 -25.92 52.30 25.21
CA PHE A 293 -26.85 53.26 25.81
C PHE A 293 -28.26 52.75 25.60
#